data_AF-A0A351J0T3-F1
#
_entry.id   AF-A0A351J0T3-F1
#
_cell.length_a   1.000
_cell.length_b   1.000
_cell.length_c   1.000
_cell.angle_alpha   90.00
_cell.angle_beta   90.00
_cell.angle_gamma   90.00
#
_symmetry.space_group_name_H-M   'P 1'
#
loop_
_entity.id
_entity.type
_entity.pdbx_description
1 polymer ?
#
loop_
_entity_poly.entity_id
_entity_poly.type
_entity_poly.pdbx_seq_one_letter_code
_entity_poly.pdbx_strand_id
1 'polypeptide(L)'
;MSELKTPLYEAHMALGGKILPFAGYLMPVQYPAGVIAEHMAVREKAGLFDVSHMGEILFKGPDATANLQTLLTNDFSSMPLNKARYSVM
;
A
#
# COMPACT_ATOMS: atom_id res chain seq x y z
N MET A 1 -13.70 3.30 -18.12
CA MET A 1 -13.95 3.80 -16.76
C MET A 1 -12.85 4.80 -16.45
N SER A 2 -13.16 5.92 -15.80
CA SER A 2 -12.14 6.88 -15.36
C SER A 2 -11.36 6.32 -14.17
N GLU A 3 -10.06 6.61 -14.10
CA GLU A 3 -9.18 6.22 -12.99
C GLU A 3 -9.59 6.90 -11.67
N LEU A 4 -9.43 6.18 -10.56
CA LEU A 4 -9.68 6.68 -9.20
C LEU A 4 -8.53 7.59 -8.73
N LYS A 5 -8.82 8.46 -7.77
CA LYS A 5 -7.82 9.33 -7.11
C LYS A 5 -7.63 8.89 -5.67
N THR A 6 -6.39 8.92 -5.17
CA THR A 6 -6.13 8.77 -3.73
C THR A 6 -6.50 10.06 -2.99
N PRO A 7 -6.67 10.01 -1.65
CA PRO A 7 -6.89 11.22 -0.85
C PRO A 7 -5.77 12.28 -0.98
N LEU A 8 -4.57 11.88 -1.40
CA LEU A 8 -3.39 12.75 -1.53
C LEU A 8 -3.14 13.23 -2.97
N TYR A 9 -4.05 12.95 -3.92
CA TYR A 9 -3.87 13.31 -5.34
C TYR A 9 -3.49 14.78 -5.55
N GLU A 10 -4.20 15.71 -4.92
CA GLU A 10 -3.92 17.15 -5.10
C GLU A 10 -2.55 17.56 -4.50
N ALA A 11 -2.10 16.90 -3.44
CA ALA A 11 -0.76 17.10 -2.88
C ALA A 11 0.33 16.61 -3.84
N HIS A 12 0.10 15.47 -4.49
CA HIS A 12 1.03 14.96 -5.51
C HIS A 12 1.17 15.92 -6.69
N MET A 13 0.05 16.44 -7.18
CA MET A 13 0.03 17.45 -8.25
C MET A 13 0.80 18.71 -7.85
N ALA A 14 0.56 19.23 -6.63
CA ALA A 14 1.22 20.44 -6.12
C ALA A 14 2.74 20.26 -5.96
N LEU A 15 3.22 19.06 -5.66
CA LEU A 15 4.64 18.72 -5.55
C LEU A 15 5.31 18.39 -6.89
N GLY A 16 4.58 18.50 -8.01
CA GLY A 16 5.11 18.19 -9.35
C GLY A 16 5.25 16.69 -9.60
N GLY A 17 4.46 15.86 -8.91
CA GLY A 17 4.42 14.42 -9.14
C GLY A 17 3.98 14.10 -10.57
N LYS A 18 4.73 13.23 -11.24
CA LYS A 18 4.37 12.70 -12.56
C LYS A 18 3.30 11.63 -12.38
N ILE A 19 2.03 11.99 -12.60
CA ILE A 19 0.89 11.10 -12.37
C ILE A 19 0.64 10.17 -13.56
N LEU A 20 0.46 8.87 -13.29
CA LEU A 20 0.15 7.84 -14.29
C LEU A 20 -0.91 6.85 -13.75
N PRO A 21 -1.68 6.19 -14.63
CA PRO A 21 -2.56 5.10 -14.26
C PRO A 21 -1.78 3.89 -13.70
N PHE A 22 -2.18 3.42 -12.51
CA PHE A 22 -1.67 2.22 -11.87
C PHE A 22 -2.79 1.51 -11.08
N ALA A 23 -3.06 0.25 -11.38
CA ALA A 23 -4.09 -0.57 -10.72
C ALA A 23 -5.48 0.10 -10.62
N GLY A 24 -5.86 0.91 -11.61
CA GLY A 24 -7.14 1.65 -11.62
C GLY A 24 -7.12 2.98 -10.87
N TYR A 25 -5.97 3.42 -10.35
CA TYR A 25 -5.77 4.70 -9.68
C TYR A 25 -4.80 5.60 -10.44
N LEU A 26 -4.88 6.90 -10.22
CA LEU A 26 -3.89 7.90 -10.63
C LEU A 26 -2.83 8.05 -9.53
N MET A 27 -1.61 7.59 -9.80
CA MET A 27 -0.51 7.51 -8.83
C MET A 27 0.75 8.27 -9.31
N PRO A 28 1.54 8.88 -8.41
CA PRO A 28 2.82 9.50 -8.77
C PRO A 28 3.90 8.44 -9.03
N VAL A 29 4.52 8.46 -10.21
CA VAL A 29 5.66 7.55 -10.53
C VAL A 29 7.01 8.11 -10.04
N GLN A 30 7.16 9.42 -10.04
CA GLN A 30 8.33 10.15 -9.54
C GLN A 30 7.99 11.64 -9.39
N TYR A 31 8.83 12.37 -8.66
CA TYR A 31 8.81 13.81 -8.45
C TYR A 31 9.99 14.49 -9.19
N PRO A 32 10.13 15.82 -9.14
CA PRO A 32 11.15 16.54 -9.93
C PRO A 32 12.60 16.09 -9.72
N ALA A 33 12.93 15.54 -8.54
CA ALA A 33 14.28 15.03 -8.25
C ALA A 33 14.62 13.75 -9.06
N GLY A 34 13.60 13.02 -9.51
CA GLY A 34 13.74 11.80 -10.30
C GLY A 34 13.98 10.53 -9.48
N VAL A 35 13.67 9.39 -10.09
CA VAL A 35 13.66 8.05 -9.44
C VAL A 35 14.97 7.69 -8.73
N ILE A 36 16.13 8.03 -9.30
CA ILE A 36 17.43 7.66 -8.69
C ILE A 36 17.64 8.44 -7.39
N ALA A 37 17.37 9.75 -7.40
CA ALA A 37 17.52 10.59 -6.21
C ALA A 37 16.53 10.17 -5.11
N GLU A 38 15.28 9.86 -5.47
CA GLU A 38 14.26 9.36 -4.54
C GLU A 38 14.66 8.01 -3.92
N HIS A 39 15.17 7.09 -4.74
CA HIS A 39 15.66 5.80 -4.28
C HIS A 39 16.79 5.94 -3.25
N MET A 40 17.77 6.80 -3.55
CA MET A 40 18.88 7.05 -2.63
C MET A 40 18.40 7.73 -1.35
N ALA A 41 17.47 8.69 -1.43
CA ALA A 41 16.88 9.34 -0.26
C ALA A 41 16.20 8.33 0.68
N VAL A 42 15.50 7.32 0.16
CA VAL A 42 14.88 6.25 0.97
C VAL A 42 15.94 5.39 1.65
N ARG A 43 17.03 5.04 0.95
CA ARG A 43 18.09 4.18 1.50
C ARG A 43 18.97 4.88 2.53
N GLU A 44 19.25 6.16 2.31
CA GLU A 44 20.20 6.93 3.12
C GLU A 44 19.52 7.76 4.21
N LYS A 45 18.22 8.03 4.06
CA LYS A 45 17.44 8.88 4.97
C LYS A 45 16.05 8.28 5.22
N ALA A 46 15.02 8.87 4.63
CA ALA A 46 13.63 8.46 4.75
C ALA A 46 12.87 8.83 3.47
N GLY A 47 11.83 8.07 3.15
CA GLY A 47 10.88 8.39 2.10
C GLY A 47 9.45 8.26 2.61
N LEU A 48 8.55 9.02 2.00
CA LEU A 48 7.12 8.96 2.25
C LEU A 48 6.42 8.42 1.00
N PHE A 49 5.59 7.40 1.16
CA PHE A 49 4.90 6.73 0.07
C PHE A 49 3.39 6.81 0.30
N ASP A 50 2.65 7.24 -0.73
CA ASP A 50 1.20 7.09 -0.76
C ASP A 50 0.84 5.69 -1.26
N VAL A 51 0.43 4.82 -0.34
CA VAL A 51 -0.05 3.46 -0.64
C VAL A 51 -1.55 3.33 -0.40
N SER A 52 -2.29 4.43 -0.37
CA SER A 52 -3.72 4.47 -0.02
C SER A 52 -4.63 3.75 -1.03
N HIS A 53 -4.09 3.34 -2.17
CA HIS A 53 -4.80 2.52 -3.16
C HIS A 53 -4.81 1.02 -2.80
N MET A 54 -4.01 0.60 -1.81
CA MET A 54 -4.01 -0.78 -1.32
C MET A 54 -5.28 -1.05 -0.51
N GLY A 55 -5.88 -2.22 -0.74
CA GLY A 55 -7.07 -2.64 0.00
C GLY A 55 -6.74 -2.99 1.45
N GLU A 56 -7.49 -2.42 2.39
CA GLU A 56 -7.44 -2.78 3.81
C GLU A 56 -8.75 -3.47 4.22
N ILE A 57 -8.65 -4.66 4.79
CA ILE A 57 -9.81 -5.47 5.19
C ILE A 57 -9.64 -5.92 6.64
N LEU A 58 -10.67 -5.70 7.44
CA LEU A 58 -10.69 -6.03 8.86
C LEU A 58 -11.65 -7.18 9.15
N PHE A 59 -11.12 -8.32 9.58
CA PHE A 59 -11.90 -9.48 10.02
C PHE A 59 -12.16 -9.39 11.52
N LYS A 60 -13.43 -9.48 11.93
CA LYS A 60 -13.87 -9.41 13.33
C LYS A 60 -14.97 -10.45 13.60
N GLY A 61 -14.95 -11.05 14.78
CA GLY A 61 -15.92 -12.06 15.20
C GLY A 61 -15.24 -13.34 15.71
N PRO A 62 -16.00 -14.26 16.33
CA PRO A 62 -15.47 -15.50 16.87
C PRO A 62 -14.81 -16.39 15.78
N ASP A 63 -15.30 -16.31 14.54
CA ASP A 63 -14.83 -17.14 13.43
C ASP A 63 -13.76 -16.44 12.56
N ALA A 64 -13.26 -15.27 12.96
CA ALA A 64 -12.33 -14.49 12.13
C ALA A 64 -11.06 -15.28 11.76
N THR A 65 -10.43 -15.94 12.74
CA THR A 65 -9.24 -16.76 12.48
C THR A 65 -9.56 -17.98 11.62
N ALA A 66 -10.70 -18.65 11.88
CA ALA A 66 -11.12 -19.81 11.08
C ALA A 66 -11.35 -19.43 9.61
N ASN A 67 -11.96 -18.29 9.34
CA ASN A 67 -12.16 -17.78 7.99
C ASN A 67 -10.83 -17.34 7.34
N LEU A 68 -9.90 -16.74 8.08
CA LEU A 68 -8.57 -16.43 7.53
C LEU A 68 -7.82 -17.71 7.11
N GLN A 69 -7.97 -18.80 7.87
CA GLN A 69 -7.37 -20.10 7.54
C GLN A 69 -7.90 -20.75 6.26
N THR A 70 -9.11 -20.40 5.81
CA THR A 70 -9.66 -20.93 4.54
C THR A 70 -9.24 -20.09 3.33
N LEU A 71 -8.91 -18.82 3.56
CA LEU A 71 -8.49 -17.89 2.52
C LEU A 71 -6.97 -17.92 2.29
N LEU A 72 -6.18 -18.12 3.33
CA LEU A 72 -4.73 -17.93 3.28
C LEU A 72 -3.98 -19.26 3.42
N THR A 73 -2.84 -19.34 2.75
CA THR A 73 -2.04 -20.57 2.65
C THR A 73 -1.24 -20.93 3.91
N ASN A 74 -1.10 -20.04 4.89
CA ASN A 74 -0.33 -20.27 6.11
C ASN A 74 -1.16 -20.17 7.40
N ASP A 75 -0.60 -20.65 8.52
CA ASP A 75 -1.32 -20.83 9.79
C ASP A 75 -1.25 -19.64 10.75
N PHE A 76 -2.36 -18.94 10.96
CA PHE A 76 -2.53 -17.81 11.85
C PHE A 76 -2.97 -18.16 13.28
N SER A 77 -3.22 -19.44 13.60
CA SER A 77 -3.71 -19.87 14.93
C SER A 77 -2.80 -19.47 16.08
N SER A 78 -1.48 -19.42 15.83
CA SER A 78 -0.44 -19.10 16.80
C SER A 78 0.10 -17.67 16.68
N MET A 79 -0.56 -16.79 15.92
CA MET A 79 -0.05 -15.45 15.65
C MET A 79 -0.12 -14.56 16.90
N PRO A 80 1.01 -14.02 17.39
CA PRO A 80 0.99 -13.12 18.54
C PRO A 80 0.32 -11.79 18.21
N LEU A 81 -0.28 -11.16 19.21
CA LEU A 81 -0.85 -9.82 19.10
C LEU A 81 0.22 -8.81 18.62
N ASN A 82 -0.19 -7.87 17.76
CA ASN A 82 0.66 -6.81 17.19
C ASN A 82 1.88 -7.33 16.40
N LYS A 83 1.79 -8.54 15.84
CA LYS A 83 2.74 -9.04 14.83
C LYS A 83 2.11 -9.02 13.45
N ALA A 84 2.95 -9.15 12.43
CA ALA A 84 2.54 -9.23 11.03
C ALA A 84 3.10 -10.50 10.39
N ARG A 85 2.37 -11.06 9.43
CA ARG A 85 2.80 -12.21 8.63
C ARG A 85 2.36 -11.99 7.19
N TYR A 86 3.31 -12.11 6.26
CA TYR A 86 3.02 -12.12 4.83
C TYR A 86 2.42 -13.47 4.42
N SER A 87 1.40 -13.45 3.57
CA SER A 87 0.77 -14.65 3.03
C SER A 87 0.33 -14.41 1.60
N VAL A 88 0.20 -15.50 0.85
CA VAL A 88 -0.58 -15.56 -0.38
C VAL A 88 -1.96 -16.16 -0.06
N MET A 89 -2.97 -15.70 -0.79
CA MET A 89 -4.33 -16.23 -0.83
C MET A 89 -4.41 -17.31 -1.90
#